data_AF-A0A953GUA0-F1
#
_entry.id   AF-A0A953GUA0-F1
#
_cell.length_a   1.000
_cell.length_b   1.000
_cell.length_c   1.000
_cell.angle_alpha   90.00
_cell.angle_beta   90.00
_cell.angle_gamma   90.00
#
_symmetry.space_group_name_H-M   'P 1'
#
loop_
_entity.id
_entity.type
_entity.pdbx_description
1 polymer ?
#
loop_
_entity_poly.entity_id
_entity_poly.type
_entity_poly.pdbx_seq_one_letter_code
_entity_poly.pdbx_strand_id
1 'polypeptide(L)'
;MKTIFARPFLPLCLFFLLLAPLPPLFGGGAWNRKPDGYYIKLGPTFLTARQEYDSSGTLRDIFNDPVNFRNPSFGITNIGFYGELGLTDWLTGTLSTQYSVAVRQATLPNGVDTSQSASGLGDIWLGGRVRLLPNESAIAGAVTLAVKLPTGSPNQEIPLGTGVIDYEGAIAFGGPFSAATLQGYWQSSGGYRFRNRGADELAYQAEFGLHLAETLMLQGVVDGVHSFADFDGVASGGVPMVSTASSDQSFARWNAGFIYAIAPDTDLTVSYGHTFAGRNTLSVGAFGVGVAWKK
;
A
#
# COMPACT_ATOMS: atom_id res chain seq x y z
N MET A 1 51.03 32.66 -13.51
CA MET A 1 49.68 32.96 -14.05
C MET A 1 49.27 31.80 -14.93
N LYS A 2 48.26 30.96 -14.68
CA LYS A 2 47.20 30.85 -13.69
C LYS A 2 47.06 29.35 -13.35
N THR A 3 47.02 29.04 -12.07
CA THR A 3 46.54 27.78 -11.50
C THR A 3 45.05 27.62 -11.79
N ILE A 4 44.62 26.46 -12.32
CA ILE A 4 43.21 26.07 -12.36
C ILE A 4 43.02 25.00 -11.30
N PHE A 5 42.47 25.42 -10.16
CA PHE A 5 41.96 24.56 -9.11
C PHE A 5 40.56 24.05 -9.49
N ALA A 6 40.38 22.75 -9.29
CA ALA A 6 39.18 21.98 -8.94
C ALA A 6 37.77 22.59 -9.11
N ARG A 7 36.88 21.80 -9.71
CA ARG A 7 35.50 21.60 -9.23
C ARG A 7 35.08 20.13 -9.32
N PRO A 8 34.20 19.67 -8.40
CA PRO A 8 34.17 18.29 -7.93
C PRO A 8 33.27 17.39 -8.79
N PHE A 9 33.64 16.11 -8.84
CA PHE A 9 32.72 15.01 -9.17
C PHE A 9 31.52 15.07 -8.22
N LEU A 10 30.34 15.41 -8.76
CA LEU A 10 29.07 15.25 -8.07
C LEU A 10 28.59 13.81 -8.35
N PRO A 11 28.46 12.92 -7.36
CA PRO A 11 27.77 11.66 -7.60
C PRO A 11 26.28 11.98 -7.74
N LEU A 12 25.73 11.60 -8.88
CA LEU A 12 24.32 11.68 -9.24
C LEU A 12 23.54 10.67 -8.39
N CYS A 13 23.39 10.93 -7.08
CA CYS A 13 22.52 10.17 -6.20
C CYS A 13 21.07 10.57 -6.47
N LEU A 14 20.47 9.96 -7.50
CA LEU A 14 19.03 10.04 -7.72
C LEU A 14 18.33 9.14 -6.70
N PHE A 15 17.48 9.78 -5.89
CA PHE A 15 16.53 9.14 -5.00
C PHE A 15 15.38 8.56 -5.82
N PHE A 16 15.01 7.31 -5.57
CA PHE A 16 13.78 6.69 -6.07
C PHE A 16 12.89 6.39 -4.84
N LEU A 17 11.62 5.98 -4.91
CA LEU A 17 10.92 5.28 -3.79
C LEU A 17 9.76 4.54 -4.41
N LEU A 18 9.48 3.33 -3.92
CA LEU A 18 8.52 2.44 -4.55
C LEU A 18 7.35 2.01 -3.66
N LEU A 19 6.18 2.27 -4.24
CA LEU A 19 4.85 1.72 -4.00
C LEU A 19 4.85 0.22 -3.72
N ALA A 20 4.59 -0.15 -2.46
CA ALA A 20 3.98 -1.43 -2.14
C ALA A 20 2.45 -1.26 -2.02
N PRO A 21 1.64 -2.33 -2.08
CA PRO A 21 0.42 -2.37 -1.29
C PRO A 21 0.84 -1.97 0.11
N LEU A 22 0.51 -0.73 0.48
CA LEU A 22 0.56 -0.34 1.87
C LEU A 22 -0.19 -1.47 2.61
N PRO A 23 0.31 -1.94 3.78
CA PRO A 23 -0.60 -2.59 4.74
C PRO A 23 -1.87 -1.74 4.76
N PRO A 24 -3.07 -2.36 4.83
CA PRO A 24 -4.33 -1.72 4.48
C PRO A 24 -4.27 -0.27 4.94
N LEU A 25 -4.55 0.66 4.02
CA LEU A 25 -4.30 2.10 4.20
C LEU A 25 -4.74 2.58 5.57
N PHE A 26 -5.74 1.89 6.12
CA PHE A 26 -6.06 1.85 7.53
C PHE A 26 -5.72 0.49 8.11
N GLY A 27 -4.89 0.44 9.15
CA GLY A 27 -4.90 -0.70 10.07
C GLY A 27 -6.20 -0.72 10.85
N GLY A 28 -7.36 -0.71 10.18
CA GLY A 28 -8.53 0.06 10.61
C GLY A 28 -9.87 -0.45 10.08
N GLY A 29 -10.16 -1.75 10.21
CA GLY A 29 -11.54 -2.23 10.01
C GLY A 29 -12.51 -1.60 11.01
N ALA A 30 -13.81 -1.59 10.72
CA ALA A 30 -14.81 -0.97 11.59
C ALA A 30 -14.93 -1.63 12.99
N TRP A 31 -14.46 -2.87 13.12
CA TRP A 31 -14.57 -3.69 14.33
C TRP A 31 -13.33 -3.62 15.20
N ASN A 32 -13.52 -3.42 16.49
CA ASN A 32 -12.49 -3.62 17.50
C ASN A 32 -12.35 -5.11 17.86
N ARG A 33 -11.16 -5.50 18.28
CA ARG A 33 -10.91 -6.79 18.91
C ARG A 33 -11.39 -6.77 20.36
N LYS A 34 -11.91 -7.90 20.82
CA LYS A 34 -12.25 -8.13 22.22
C LYS A 34 -10.97 -8.14 23.08
N PRO A 35 -11.04 -7.91 24.40
CA PRO A 35 -9.90 -8.11 25.29
C PRO A 35 -9.27 -9.48 25.07
N ASP A 36 -7.94 -9.52 24.99
CA ASP A 36 -7.13 -10.73 24.70
C ASP A 36 -7.38 -11.38 23.33
N GLY A 37 -8.22 -10.78 22.50
CA GLY A 37 -8.42 -11.14 21.11
C GLY A 37 -7.31 -10.59 20.23
N TYR A 38 -6.93 -11.34 19.20
CA TYR A 38 -5.86 -10.94 18.29
C TYR A 38 -6.21 -11.30 16.85
N TYR A 39 -5.52 -10.62 15.93
CA TYR A 39 -5.51 -10.98 14.52
C TYR A 39 -4.11 -10.75 13.98
N ILE A 40 -3.45 -11.79 13.51
CA ILE A 40 -2.12 -11.71 12.94
C ILE A 40 -2.19 -12.26 11.52
N LYS A 41 -1.74 -11.50 10.53
CA LYS A 41 -1.68 -11.91 9.13
C LYS A 41 -0.26 -11.79 8.60
N LEU A 42 0.20 -12.86 7.94
CA LEU A 42 1.48 -12.91 7.25
C LEU A 42 1.26 -13.39 5.82
N GLY A 43 1.91 -12.79 4.84
CA GLY A 43 1.77 -13.28 3.47
C GLY A 43 2.61 -12.57 2.42
N PRO A 44 3.09 -13.30 1.39
CA PRO A 44 3.69 -12.68 0.22
C PRO A 44 2.64 -12.02 -0.68
N THR A 45 2.97 -10.86 -1.23
CA THR A 45 2.29 -10.23 -2.37
C THR A 45 3.29 -9.98 -3.48
N PHE A 46 2.94 -10.39 -4.69
CA PHE A 46 3.74 -10.26 -5.90
C PHE A 46 3.10 -9.20 -6.78
N LEU A 47 3.87 -8.16 -7.09
CA LEU A 47 3.47 -7.02 -7.87
C LEU A 47 4.25 -7.00 -9.17
N THR A 48 3.57 -6.69 -10.26
CA THR A 48 4.21 -6.46 -11.55
C THR A 48 3.57 -5.26 -12.24
N ALA A 49 4.41 -4.43 -12.84
CA ALA A 49 4.00 -3.29 -13.64
C ALA A 49 4.85 -3.19 -14.90
N ARG A 50 4.19 -2.81 -16.00
CA ARG A 50 4.80 -2.38 -17.26
C ARG A 50 4.33 -0.99 -17.67
N GLN A 51 3.28 -0.49 -17.04
CA GLN A 51 2.66 0.79 -17.33
C GLN A 51 2.51 1.63 -16.05
N GLU A 52 2.44 2.93 -16.23
CA GLU A 52 2.20 3.95 -15.20
C GLU A 52 1.11 4.91 -15.66
N TYR A 53 0.42 5.51 -14.69
CA TYR A 53 -0.38 6.71 -14.88
C TYR A 53 0.52 7.92 -14.66
N ASP A 54 0.64 8.79 -15.67
CA ASP A 54 1.42 10.01 -15.57
C ASP A 54 0.73 11.08 -14.68
N SER A 55 1.27 12.31 -14.65
CA SER A 55 0.70 13.42 -13.86
C SER A 55 -0.72 13.82 -14.29
N SER A 56 -1.08 13.58 -15.57
CA SER A 56 -2.44 13.81 -16.09
C SER A 56 -3.39 12.64 -15.81
N GLY A 57 -2.84 11.48 -15.40
CA GLY A 57 -3.56 10.22 -15.27
C GLY A 57 -3.69 9.46 -16.58
N THR A 58 -2.88 9.81 -17.59
CA THR A 58 -2.81 9.06 -18.84
C THR A 58 -1.92 7.84 -18.66
N LEU A 59 -2.40 6.68 -19.13
CA LEU A 59 -1.65 5.43 -19.08
C LEU A 59 -0.56 5.40 -20.15
N ARG A 60 0.67 5.06 -19.77
CA ARG A 60 1.82 4.91 -20.66
C ARG A 60 2.78 3.84 -20.15
N ASP A 61 3.72 3.42 -20.98
CA ASP A 61 4.76 2.48 -20.54
C ASP A 61 5.65 3.12 -19.45
N ILE A 62 6.07 2.32 -18.47
CA ILE A 62 7.00 2.81 -17.44
C ILE A 62 8.34 3.18 -18.07
N PHE A 63 9.04 4.16 -17.50
CA PHE A 63 10.32 4.64 -18.04
C PHE A 63 10.24 5.20 -19.48
N ASN A 64 9.07 5.69 -19.90
CA ASN A 64 8.87 6.36 -21.19
C ASN A 64 9.45 7.80 -21.19
N ASP A 65 10.76 7.88 -21.00
CA ASP A 65 11.58 9.08 -20.87
C ASP A 65 12.43 9.28 -22.16
N PRO A 66 13.03 10.46 -22.45
CA PRO A 66 13.80 10.70 -23.69
C PRO A 66 14.95 9.71 -23.92
N VAL A 67 15.43 9.07 -22.86
CA VAL A 67 16.30 7.90 -22.96
C VAL A 67 15.39 6.72 -23.34
N ASN A 68 15.29 6.41 -24.64
CA ASN A 68 14.44 5.36 -25.22
C ASN A 68 14.70 3.95 -24.62
N PHE A 69 14.27 3.70 -23.38
CA PHE A 69 14.30 2.38 -22.76
C PHE A 69 13.35 1.46 -23.49
N ARG A 70 13.78 0.22 -23.73
CA ARG A 70 12.96 -0.83 -24.35
C ARG A 70 12.62 -1.89 -23.31
N ASN A 71 11.47 -2.53 -23.47
CA ASN A 71 10.98 -3.63 -22.63
C ASN A 71 11.04 -3.36 -21.11
N PRO A 72 10.60 -2.18 -20.65
CA PRO A 72 10.75 -1.85 -19.25
C PRO A 72 9.81 -2.69 -18.38
N SER A 73 10.32 -3.21 -17.27
CA SER A 73 9.52 -3.94 -16.30
C SER A 73 9.92 -3.61 -14.88
N PHE A 74 8.94 -3.66 -14.00
CA PHE A 74 9.12 -3.41 -12.59
C PHE A 74 8.31 -4.42 -11.77
N GLY A 75 8.96 -5.00 -10.75
CA GLY A 75 8.33 -6.00 -9.89
C GLY A 75 8.72 -5.82 -8.42
N ILE A 76 7.78 -6.14 -7.54
CA ILE A 76 8.00 -6.16 -6.09
C ILE A 76 7.43 -7.43 -5.50
N THR A 77 8.17 -8.07 -4.62
CA THR A 77 7.67 -9.07 -3.71
C THR A 77 7.68 -8.49 -2.30
N ASN A 78 6.51 -8.43 -1.65
CA ASN A 78 6.36 -7.99 -0.27
C ASN A 78 5.96 -9.15 0.62
N ILE A 79 6.70 -9.40 1.69
CA ILE A 79 6.26 -10.27 2.78
C ILE A 79 5.65 -9.35 3.83
N GLY A 80 4.33 -9.23 3.81
CA GLY A 80 3.57 -8.36 4.71
C GLY A 80 3.36 -9.00 6.08
N PHE A 81 3.44 -8.18 7.12
CA PHE A 81 3.04 -8.51 8.49
C PHE A 81 1.99 -7.50 8.95
N TYR A 82 0.88 -7.99 9.47
CA TYR A 82 -0.18 -7.19 10.05
C TYR A 82 -0.64 -7.81 11.36
N GLY A 83 -0.77 -7.01 12.41
CA GLY A 83 -1.18 -7.45 13.74
C GLY A 83 -2.20 -6.51 14.35
N GLU A 84 -3.21 -7.07 15.00
CA GLU A 84 -4.17 -6.39 15.86
C GLU A 84 -4.21 -7.09 17.22
N LEU A 85 -4.31 -6.31 18.29
CA LEU A 85 -4.45 -6.80 19.66
C LEU A 85 -5.54 -6.01 20.39
N GLY A 86 -6.55 -6.70 20.91
CA GLY A 86 -7.59 -6.09 21.75
C GLY A 86 -7.06 -5.81 23.14
N LEU A 87 -6.75 -4.54 23.41
CA LEU A 87 -6.23 -4.07 24.70
C LEU A 87 -7.38 -3.95 25.71
N THR A 88 -8.53 -3.48 25.23
CA THR A 88 -9.80 -3.45 25.95
C THR A 88 -10.92 -3.74 24.96
N ASP A 89 -12.14 -3.81 25.44
CA ASP A 89 -13.37 -3.95 24.67
C ASP A 89 -13.73 -2.70 23.85
N TRP A 90 -12.97 -1.61 23.99
CA TRP A 90 -13.13 -0.37 23.22
C TRP A 90 -11.84 0.10 22.53
N LEU A 91 -10.69 -0.52 22.80
CA LEU A 91 -9.39 -0.14 22.27
C LEU A 91 -8.64 -1.33 21.67
N THR A 92 -8.21 -1.20 20.42
CA THR A 92 -7.39 -2.19 19.72
C THR A 92 -6.08 -1.55 19.28
N GLY A 93 -4.95 -2.15 19.63
CA GLY A 93 -3.63 -1.77 19.10
C GLY A 93 -3.39 -2.42 17.74
N THR A 94 -2.73 -1.70 16.84
CA THR A 94 -2.46 -2.16 15.47
C THR A 94 -0.99 -1.95 15.13
N LEU A 95 -0.41 -2.91 14.41
CA LEU A 95 0.97 -2.90 13.97
C LEU A 95 1.03 -3.46 12.56
N SER A 96 1.74 -2.79 11.66
CA SER A 96 1.96 -3.34 10.32
C SER A 96 3.33 -2.94 9.77
N THR A 97 3.89 -3.85 8.99
CA THR A 97 5.15 -3.63 8.27
C THR A 97 5.29 -4.68 7.17
N GLN A 98 6.37 -4.61 6.42
CA GLN A 98 6.66 -5.56 5.35
C GLN A 98 8.16 -5.66 5.11
N TYR A 99 8.59 -6.81 4.60
CA TYR A 99 9.90 -6.93 3.96
C TYR A 99 9.71 -6.94 2.45
N SER A 100 10.40 -6.05 1.76
CA SER A 100 10.23 -5.84 0.32
C SER A 100 11.47 -6.29 -0.43
N VAL A 101 11.27 -6.90 -1.59
CA VAL A 101 12.29 -7.15 -2.60
C VAL A 101 11.78 -6.56 -3.90
N ALA A 102 12.44 -5.51 -4.38
CA ALA A 102 12.08 -4.82 -5.61
C ALA A 102 13.12 -5.08 -6.69
N VAL A 103 12.66 -5.27 -7.92
CA VAL A 103 13.49 -5.50 -9.09
C VAL A 103 13.00 -4.63 -10.23
N ARG A 104 13.93 -3.93 -10.88
CA ARG A 104 13.70 -3.12 -12.06
C ARG A 104 14.55 -3.65 -13.20
N GLN A 105 13.95 -3.76 -14.39
CA GLN A 105 14.66 -4.18 -15.60
C GLN A 105 14.29 -3.27 -16.77
N ALA A 106 15.27 -2.98 -17.62
CA ALA A 106 15.07 -2.28 -18.88
C ALA A 106 16.22 -2.59 -19.85
N THR A 107 15.98 -2.44 -21.15
CA THR A 107 17.04 -2.50 -22.17
C THR A 107 17.37 -1.09 -22.63
N LEU A 108 18.65 -0.73 -22.56
CA LEU A 108 19.17 0.56 -23.02
C LEU A 108 19.12 0.68 -24.56
N PRO A 109 19.16 1.90 -25.14
CA PRO A 109 19.16 2.09 -26.59
C PRO A 109 20.31 1.38 -27.34
N ASN A 110 21.43 1.14 -26.66
CA ASN A 110 22.58 0.40 -27.18
C ASN A 110 22.41 -1.14 -27.12
N GLY A 111 21.24 -1.63 -26.71
CA GLY A 111 20.92 -3.05 -26.60
C GLY A 111 21.42 -3.72 -25.32
N VAL A 112 21.97 -2.98 -24.37
CA VAL A 112 22.45 -3.53 -23.09
C VAL A 112 21.29 -3.62 -22.10
N ASP A 113 21.05 -4.81 -21.54
CA ASP A 113 20.10 -5.00 -20.46
C ASP A 113 20.65 -4.46 -19.14
N THR A 114 19.83 -3.71 -18.42
CA THR A 114 20.12 -3.23 -17.07
C THR A 114 19.11 -3.81 -16.08
N SER A 115 19.62 -4.21 -14.91
CA SER A 115 18.82 -4.74 -13.81
C SER A 115 19.29 -4.11 -12.50
N GLN A 116 18.34 -3.61 -11.72
CA GLN A 116 18.57 -3.02 -10.41
C GLN A 116 17.66 -3.72 -9.41
N SER A 117 18.16 -3.92 -8.19
CA SER A 117 17.37 -4.51 -7.12
C SER A 117 17.68 -3.89 -5.78
N ALA A 118 16.66 -3.88 -4.92
CA ALA A 118 16.83 -3.55 -3.51
C ALA A 118 15.97 -4.47 -2.66
N SER A 119 16.41 -4.68 -1.43
CA SER A 119 15.64 -5.41 -0.44
C SER A 119 15.86 -4.85 0.95
N GLY A 120 14.87 -5.04 1.81
CA GLY A 120 14.89 -4.47 3.15
C GLY A 120 13.51 -4.38 3.77
N LEU A 121 13.51 -4.01 5.03
CA LEU A 121 12.29 -3.70 5.76
C LEU A 121 11.69 -2.40 5.24
N GLY A 122 10.37 -2.34 5.16
CA GLY A 122 9.63 -1.11 4.92
C GLY A 122 9.44 -0.28 6.19
N ASP A 123 8.67 0.80 6.06
CA ASP A 123 8.23 1.60 7.19
C ASP A 123 7.29 0.77 8.11
N ILE A 124 7.37 1.01 9.41
CA ILE A 124 6.48 0.40 10.41
C ILE A 124 5.34 1.36 10.69
N TRP A 125 4.10 0.87 10.69
CA TRP A 125 2.94 1.61 11.17
C TRP A 125 2.51 1.08 12.52
N LEU A 126 2.35 1.99 13.48
CA LEU A 126 1.77 1.73 14.79
C LEU A 126 0.49 2.52 14.93
N GLY A 127 -0.58 1.89 15.39
CA GLY A 127 -1.86 2.57 15.55
C GLY A 127 -2.67 2.08 16.72
N GLY A 128 -3.72 2.84 17.00
CA GLY A 128 -4.75 2.54 17.97
C GLY A 128 -6.11 2.82 17.37
N ARG A 129 -7.04 1.88 17.56
CA ARG A 129 -8.42 1.96 17.09
C ARG A 129 -9.36 2.04 18.28
N VAL A 130 -10.13 3.11 18.35
CA VAL A 130 -11.13 3.38 19.39
C VAL A 130 -12.52 3.15 18.81
N ARG A 131 -13.29 2.30 19.47
CA ARG A 131 -14.68 2.02 19.12
C ARG A 131 -15.57 3.25 19.35
N LEU A 132 -16.38 3.60 18.36
CA LEU A 132 -17.34 4.71 18.41
C LEU A 132 -18.75 4.27 18.84
N LEU A 133 -19.16 3.06 18.47
CA LEU A 133 -20.52 2.55 18.68
C LEU A 133 -20.54 1.44 19.75
N PRO A 134 -21.63 1.28 20.52
CA PRO A 134 -21.76 0.17 21.47
C PRO A 134 -21.62 -1.21 20.80
N ASN A 135 -21.14 -2.22 21.53
CA ASN A 135 -20.98 -3.59 21.00
C ASN A 135 -22.28 -4.22 20.48
N GLU A 136 -23.43 -3.80 21.02
CA GLU A 136 -24.75 -4.33 20.67
C GLU A 136 -25.35 -3.65 19.43
N SER A 137 -24.68 -2.63 18.88
CA SER A 137 -25.10 -1.96 17.66
C SER A 137 -25.04 -2.92 16.47
N ALA A 138 -26.06 -2.88 15.60
CA ALA A 138 -26.05 -3.61 14.34
C ALA A 138 -24.93 -3.16 13.40
N ILE A 139 -24.41 -1.93 13.60
CA ILE A 139 -23.33 -1.33 12.84
C ILE A 139 -22.13 -1.14 13.78
N ALA A 140 -20.95 -1.55 13.35
CA ALA A 140 -19.68 -1.23 13.98
C ALA A 140 -19.15 0.11 13.46
N GLY A 141 -18.47 0.84 14.34
CA GLY A 141 -17.85 2.11 14.00
C GLY A 141 -16.62 2.33 14.86
N ALA A 142 -15.56 2.88 14.27
CA ALA A 142 -14.31 3.12 14.97
C ALA A 142 -13.54 4.31 14.38
N VAL A 143 -12.73 4.95 15.23
CA VAL A 143 -11.68 5.90 14.83
C VAL A 143 -10.34 5.23 15.00
N THR A 144 -9.48 5.34 13.99
CA THR A 144 -8.09 4.87 14.04
C THR A 144 -7.16 6.07 14.00
N LEU A 145 -6.17 6.09 14.89
CA LEU A 145 -5.02 6.98 14.81
C LEU A 145 -3.76 6.13 14.62
N ALA A 146 -2.91 6.49 13.68
CA ALA A 146 -1.68 5.77 13.40
C ALA A 146 -0.50 6.72 13.16
N VAL A 147 0.69 6.21 13.43
CA VAL A 147 1.97 6.86 13.16
C VAL A 147 2.84 5.92 12.34
N LYS A 148 3.45 6.47 11.29
CA LYS A 148 4.45 5.80 10.50
C LYS A 148 5.83 6.10 11.05
N LEU A 149 6.59 5.04 11.34
CA LEU A 149 7.99 5.12 11.73
C LEU A 149 8.87 4.86 10.49
N PRO A 150 9.85 5.74 10.20
CA PRO A 150 10.68 5.65 9.00
C PRO A 150 11.79 4.61 9.15
N THR A 151 11.41 3.33 9.26
CA THR A 151 12.33 2.21 9.38
C THR A 151 12.82 1.68 8.06
N GLY A 152 12.13 1.99 6.95
CA GLY A 152 12.58 1.61 5.63
C GLY A 152 13.69 2.54 5.12
N SER A 153 14.54 2.01 4.25
CA SER A 153 15.70 2.74 3.74
C SER A 153 15.31 3.76 2.66
N PRO A 154 15.51 5.07 2.88
CA PRO A 154 15.18 6.11 1.89
C PRO A 154 16.31 6.34 0.86
N ASN A 155 17.53 5.89 1.15
CA ASN A 155 18.74 6.24 0.40
C ASN A 155 19.23 5.11 -0.52
N GLN A 156 18.39 4.12 -0.82
CA GLN A 156 18.72 3.05 -1.77
C GLN A 156 18.42 3.48 -3.22
N GLU A 157 18.91 2.72 -4.20
CA GLU A 157 18.53 2.94 -5.59
C GLU A 157 17.06 2.58 -5.85
N ILE A 158 16.52 1.61 -5.09
CA ILE A 158 15.08 1.40 -4.95
C ILE A 158 14.74 1.51 -3.46
N PRO A 159 14.28 2.68 -3.00
CA PRO A 159 13.92 2.88 -1.61
C PRO A 159 12.64 2.18 -1.20
N LEU A 160 12.68 1.75 0.05
CA LEU A 160 11.68 0.86 0.66
C LEU A 160 10.92 1.54 1.80
N GLY A 161 11.27 2.79 2.11
CA GLY A 161 10.60 3.60 3.12
C GLY A 161 10.96 5.07 2.97
N THR A 162 10.04 5.94 3.34
CA THR A 162 10.09 7.38 2.98
C THR A 162 11.15 8.18 3.73
N GLY A 163 11.70 7.63 4.81
CA GLY A 163 12.66 8.34 5.67
C GLY A 163 12.02 9.45 6.52
N VAL A 164 10.69 9.59 6.52
CA VAL A 164 9.95 10.59 7.31
C VAL A 164 8.83 9.94 8.12
N ILE A 165 8.53 10.56 9.25
CA ILE A 165 7.35 10.20 10.07
C ILE A 165 6.12 10.76 9.38
N ASP A 166 5.03 10.00 9.32
CA ASP A 166 3.71 10.49 8.91
C ASP A 166 2.68 10.15 9.99
N TYR A 167 1.57 10.88 10.02
CA TYR A 167 0.46 10.64 10.92
C TYR A 167 -0.81 10.40 10.14
N GLU A 168 -1.67 9.53 10.64
CA GLU A 168 -2.93 9.22 9.99
C GLU A 168 -4.07 9.17 11.00
N GLY A 169 -5.21 9.74 10.60
CA GLY A 169 -6.47 9.62 11.33
C GLY A 169 -7.57 9.16 10.38
N ALA A 170 -8.36 8.18 10.81
CA ALA A 170 -9.38 7.57 9.98
C ALA A 170 -10.64 7.23 10.76
N ILE A 171 -11.77 7.23 10.06
CA ILE A 171 -13.05 6.73 10.57
C ILE A 171 -13.51 5.57 9.69
N ALA A 172 -14.05 4.53 10.32
CA ALA A 172 -14.56 3.35 9.65
C ALA A 172 -15.94 2.99 10.19
N PHE A 173 -16.81 2.52 9.30
CA PHE A 173 -18.11 1.94 9.61
C PHE A 173 -18.30 0.64 8.86
N GLY A 174 -19.03 -0.29 9.45
CA GLY A 174 -19.33 -1.57 8.81
C GLY A 174 -20.44 -2.30 9.50
N GLY A 175 -21.03 -3.27 8.82
CA GLY A 175 -22.12 -4.05 9.36
C GLY A 175 -22.31 -5.37 8.62
N PRO A 176 -23.00 -6.33 9.24
CA PRO A 176 -23.44 -7.52 8.55
C PRO A 176 -24.55 -7.15 7.56
N PHE A 177 -24.71 -7.97 6.53
CA PHE A 177 -25.90 -7.97 5.70
C PHE A 177 -26.35 -9.41 5.46
N SER A 178 -27.66 -9.56 5.24
CA SER A 178 -28.26 -10.82 4.82
C SER A 178 -29.26 -10.52 3.71
N ALA A 179 -29.09 -11.16 2.56
CA ALA A 179 -29.94 -11.01 1.40
C ALA A 179 -30.27 -12.41 0.85
N ALA A 180 -31.52 -12.85 1.02
CA ALA A 180 -31.95 -14.22 0.72
C ALA A 180 -31.07 -15.25 1.45
N THR A 181 -30.37 -16.11 0.71
CA THR A 181 -29.46 -17.13 1.28
C THR A 181 -28.03 -16.64 1.47
N LEU A 182 -27.74 -15.41 1.08
CA LEU A 182 -26.41 -14.82 1.13
C LEU A 182 -26.23 -14.04 2.44
N GLN A 183 -25.18 -14.38 3.17
CA GLN A 183 -24.75 -13.65 4.37
C GLN A 183 -23.38 -13.04 4.12
N GLY A 184 -23.15 -11.86 4.68
CA GLY A 184 -21.89 -11.16 4.45
C GLY A 184 -21.70 -9.99 5.39
N TYR A 185 -20.67 -9.22 5.11
CA TYR A 185 -20.42 -7.94 5.75
C TYR A 185 -19.99 -6.91 4.72
N TRP A 186 -20.17 -5.66 5.08
CA TRP A 186 -19.58 -4.53 4.37
C TRP A 186 -18.84 -3.66 5.37
N GLN A 187 -17.80 -2.97 4.91
CA GLN A 187 -17.22 -1.87 5.64
C GLN A 187 -16.72 -0.79 4.69
N SER A 188 -16.65 0.43 5.18
CA SER A 188 -16.02 1.53 4.50
C SER A 188 -15.27 2.41 5.49
N SER A 189 -14.17 2.99 5.02
CA SER A 189 -13.37 3.92 5.79
C SER A 189 -12.89 5.07 4.93
N GLY A 190 -12.68 6.20 5.60
CA GLY A 190 -12.07 7.38 5.04
C GLY A 190 -11.16 8.00 6.09
N GLY A 191 -10.02 8.51 5.65
CA GLY A 191 -9.04 9.06 6.57
C GLY A 191 -8.10 10.04 5.90
N TYR A 192 -7.44 10.82 6.75
CA TYR A 192 -6.51 11.86 6.36
C TYR A 192 -5.13 11.51 6.88
N ARG A 193 -4.14 11.61 6.00
CA ARG A 193 -2.74 11.40 6.32
C ARG A 193 -2.00 12.73 6.21
N PHE A 194 -1.48 13.17 7.34
CA PHE A 194 -0.57 14.30 7.45
C PHE A 194 0.84 13.83 7.11
N ARG A 195 1.37 14.33 5.99
CA ARG A 195 2.69 13.95 5.50
C ARG A 195 3.70 15.02 5.91
N ASN A 196 4.76 14.61 6.61
CA ASN A 196 5.84 15.55 6.94
C ASN A 196 6.70 15.91 5.72
N ARG A 197 6.54 15.17 4.62
CA ARG A 197 7.14 15.48 3.31
C ARG A 197 6.19 15.06 2.19
N GLY A 198 5.97 15.99 1.25
CA GLY A 198 4.95 15.87 0.20
C GLY A 198 3.67 16.60 0.61
N ALA A 199 2.66 16.52 -0.23
CA ALA A 199 1.32 16.96 0.06
C ALA A 199 0.59 15.92 0.91
N ASP A 200 -0.37 16.39 1.69
CA ASP A 200 -1.25 15.54 2.47
C ASP A 200 -2.13 14.66 1.57
N GLU A 201 -2.72 13.63 2.19
CA GLU A 201 -3.45 12.59 1.47
C GLU A 201 -4.80 12.30 2.12
N LEU A 202 -5.82 12.12 1.30
CA LEU A 202 -7.10 11.53 1.66
C LEU A 202 -7.11 10.06 1.22
N ALA A 203 -7.11 9.14 2.16
CA ALA A 203 -7.25 7.72 1.91
C ALA A 203 -8.72 7.28 2.06
N TYR A 204 -9.13 6.29 1.28
CA TYR A 204 -10.48 5.72 1.34
C TYR A 204 -10.46 4.23 1.02
N GLN A 205 -11.41 3.50 1.59
CA GLN A 205 -11.62 2.08 1.32
C GLN A 205 -13.10 1.72 1.44
N ALA A 206 -13.54 0.79 0.60
CA ALA A 206 -14.81 0.08 0.71
C ALA A 206 -14.53 -1.42 0.52
N GLU A 207 -15.14 -2.24 1.34
CA GLU A 207 -14.92 -3.68 1.35
C GLU A 207 -16.23 -4.43 1.58
N PHE A 208 -16.35 -5.56 0.91
CA PHE A 208 -17.49 -6.46 0.98
C PHE A 208 -16.98 -7.89 1.13
N GLY A 209 -17.51 -8.61 2.10
CA GLY A 209 -17.30 -10.04 2.27
C GLY A 209 -18.62 -10.79 2.12
N LEU A 210 -18.61 -11.88 1.37
CA LEU A 210 -19.78 -12.73 1.13
C LEU A 210 -19.44 -14.18 1.46
N HIS A 211 -20.18 -14.79 2.39
CA HIS A 211 -20.07 -16.21 2.68
C HIS A 211 -20.70 -17.02 1.53
N LEU A 212 -19.86 -17.79 0.84
CA LEU A 212 -20.29 -18.76 -0.17
C LEU A 212 -20.57 -20.13 0.47
N ALA A 213 -19.89 -20.42 1.57
CA ALA A 213 -20.08 -21.58 2.45
C ALA A 213 -19.64 -21.22 3.88
N GLU A 214 -19.80 -22.15 4.83
CA GLU A 214 -19.36 -21.96 6.22
C GLU A 214 -17.86 -21.67 6.33
N THR A 215 -17.05 -22.28 5.45
CA THR A 215 -15.59 -22.16 5.45
C THR A 215 -15.04 -21.29 4.32
N LEU A 216 -15.88 -20.80 3.40
CA LEU A 216 -15.43 -20.08 2.21
C LEU A 216 -16.15 -18.74 2.07
N MET A 217 -15.36 -17.67 1.98
CA MET A 217 -15.82 -16.31 1.76
C MET A 217 -15.18 -15.73 0.50
N LEU A 218 -15.98 -15.03 -0.30
CA LEU A 218 -15.52 -14.12 -1.34
C LEU A 218 -15.33 -12.73 -0.72
N GLN A 219 -14.20 -12.09 -0.98
CA GLN A 219 -13.89 -10.74 -0.53
C GLN A 219 -13.64 -9.84 -1.75
N GLY A 220 -14.20 -8.64 -1.72
CA GLY A 220 -13.91 -7.57 -2.66
C GLY A 220 -13.57 -6.29 -1.89
N VAL A 221 -12.51 -5.60 -2.33
CA VAL A 221 -12.03 -4.34 -1.76
C VAL A 221 -11.84 -3.35 -2.89
N VAL A 222 -12.27 -2.11 -2.69
CA VAL A 222 -11.88 -0.95 -3.50
C VAL A 222 -11.24 0.05 -2.57
N ASP A 223 -10.02 0.46 -2.87
CA ASP A 223 -9.26 1.39 -2.05
C ASP A 223 -8.54 2.42 -2.91
N GLY A 224 -8.13 3.51 -2.28
CA GLY A 224 -7.37 4.53 -2.97
C GLY A 224 -6.84 5.61 -2.06
N VAL A 225 -5.98 6.42 -2.66
CA VAL A 225 -5.44 7.64 -2.08
C VAL A 225 -5.65 8.76 -3.07
N HIS A 226 -6.10 9.91 -2.57
CA HIS A 226 -6.07 11.17 -3.27
C HIS A 226 -5.05 12.08 -2.58
N SER A 227 -3.97 12.42 -3.26
CA SER A 227 -3.01 13.41 -2.77
C SER A 227 -3.43 14.82 -3.20
N PHE A 228 -3.31 15.78 -2.28
CA PHE A 228 -3.63 17.19 -2.50
C PHE A 228 -2.53 17.97 -3.24
N ALA A 229 -1.56 17.27 -3.82
CA ALA A 229 -0.48 17.92 -4.52
C ALA A 229 -0.88 18.57 -5.82
N ASP A 230 -0.06 19.54 -6.20
CA ASP A 230 0.04 19.95 -7.57
C ASP A 230 0.93 18.94 -8.32
N PHE A 231 0.34 18.20 -9.26
CA PHE A 231 1.07 17.24 -10.10
C PHE A 231 1.82 17.95 -11.25
N ASP A 232 1.78 19.29 -11.28
CA ASP A 232 2.51 20.11 -12.23
C ASP A 232 4.02 20.07 -11.94
N GLY A 233 4.80 19.57 -12.90
CA GLY A 233 6.26 19.49 -12.81
C GLY A 233 6.85 18.07 -12.75
N VAL A 234 6.01 17.03 -12.64
CA VAL A 234 6.48 15.62 -12.62
C VAL A 234 6.81 15.07 -14.02
N ALA A 235 6.67 15.86 -15.09
CA ALA A 235 7.10 15.45 -16.43
C ALA A 235 7.56 16.64 -17.31
N SER A 236 8.88 16.82 -17.41
CA SER A 236 9.56 17.40 -18.59
C SER A 236 11.08 17.17 -18.62
N GLY A 237 11.65 16.52 -17.60
CA GLY A 237 13.09 16.59 -17.32
C GLY A 237 13.94 15.33 -17.51
N GLY A 238 13.51 14.29 -18.22
CA GLY A 238 14.43 13.16 -18.44
C GLY A 238 14.67 12.28 -17.21
N VAL A 239 13.68 12.19 -16.31
CA VAL A 239 13.77 11.38 -15.10
C VAL A 239 12.61 10.38 -15.11
N PRO A 240 12.87 9.07 -15.18
CA PRO A 240 11.81 8.06 -15.22
C PRO A 240 10.92 8.13 -13.97
N MET A 241 9.58 8.11 -14.08
CA MET A 241 8.65 8.38 -12.94
C MET A 241 8.71 7.39 -11.77
N VAL A 242 9.42 6.27 -11.88
CA VAL A 242 9.75 5.45 -10.69
C VAL A 242 10.65 6.23 -9.71
N SER A 243 11.28 7.31 -10.15
CA SER A 243 11.97 8.29 -9.29
C SER A 243 11.00 9.16 -8.47
N THR A 244 9.79 9.40 -8.99
CA THR A 244 8.77 10.29 -8.42
C THR A 244 7.64 9.53 -7.73
N ALA A 245 7.68 8.20 -7.67
CA ALA A 245 6.79 7.41 -6.81
C ALA A 245 7.09 7.58 -5.29
N SER A 246 8.07 8.42 -4.93
CA SER A 246 8.27 9.03 -3.61
C SER A 246 7.41 10.26 -3.35
N SER A 247 7.01 10.92 -4.43
CA SER A 247 6.26 12.15 -4.42
C SER A 247 4.78 11.84 -4.37
N ASP A 248 4.04 12.92 -4.35
CA ASP A 248 2.60 12.94 -4.31
C ASP A 248 2.00 12.06 -5.40
N GLN A 249 1.04 11.23 -5.01
CA GLN A 249 0.42 10.24 -5.88
C GLN A 249 -1.07 10.14 -5.58
N SER A 250 -1.84 9.84 -6.61
CA SER A 250 -3.23 9.43 -6.43
C SER A 250 -3.46 8.10 -7.10
N PHE A 251 -4.23 7.22 -6.50
CA PHE A 251 -4.58 5.95 -7.12
C PHE A 251 -5.92 5.44 -6.63
N ALA A 252 -6.56 4.63 -7.47
CA ALA A 252 -7.69 3.79 -7.12
C ALA A 252 -7.41 2.36 -7.57
N ARG A 253 -7.74 1.41 -6.70
CA ARG A 253 -7.48 -0.01 -6.88
C ARG A 253 -8.71 -0.82 -6.53
N TRP A 254 -8.80 -1.98 -7.15
CA TRP A 254 -9.68 -3.03 -6.68
C TRP A 254 -8.84 -4.26 -6.34
N ASN A 255 -9.31 -5.04 -5.36
CA ASN A 255 -8.79 -6.33 -5.00
C ASN A 255 -9.98 -7.29 -4.81
N ALA A 256 -9.87 -8.50 -5.33
CA ALA A 256 -10.85 -9.54 -5.12
C ALA A 256 -10.12 -10.84 -4.75
N GLY A 257 -10.72 -11.61 -3.87
CA GLY A 257 -10.08 -12.83 -3.37
C GLY A 257 -11.00 -13.73 -2.60
N PHE A 258 -10.45 -14.85 -2.19
CA PHE A 258 -11.12 -15.83 -1.34
C PHE A 258 -10.44 -15.90 0.02
N ILE A 259 -11.24 -16.05 1.05
CA ILE A 259 -10.82 -16.39 2.40
C ILE A 259 -11.37 -17.76 2.72
N TYR A 260 -10.49 -18.71 3.03
CA TYR A 260 -10.81 -20.08 3.38
C TYR A 260 -10.41 -20.37 4.82
N ALA A 261 -11.39 -20.70 5.67
CA ALA A 261 -11.14 -21.11 7.06
C ALA A 261 -10.56 -22.53 7.07
N ILE A 262 -9.22 -22.64 7.23
CA ILE A 262 -8.53 -23.93 7.33
C ILE A 262 -8.81 -24.58 8.69
N ALA A 263 -8.87 -23.74 9.73
CA ALA A 263 -9.19 -24.14 11.10
C ALA A 263 -10.04 -23.04 11.76
N PRO A 264 -10.65 -23.28 12.94
CA PRO A 264 -11.51 -22.29 13.60
C PRO A 264 -10.84 -20.92 13.84
N ASP A 265 -9.52 -20.92 14.03
CA ASP A 265 -8.69 -19.75 14.32
C ASP A 265 -7.72 -19.38 13.18
N THR A 266 -7.79 -20.08 12.03
CA THR A 266 -6.79 -19.94 10.96
C THR A 266 -7.46 -19.81 9.60
N ASP A 267 -7.18 -18.70 8.91
CA ASP A 267 -7.67 -18.43 7.56
C ASP A 267 -6.54 -18.40 6.54
N LEU A 268 -6.80 -18.90 5.34
CA LEU A 268 -5.99 -18.70 4.14
C LEU A 268 -6.68 -17.69 3.23
N THR A 269 -5.95 -16.67 2.79
CA THR A 269 -6.41 -15.70 1.80
C THR A 269 -5.63 -15.88 0.50
N VAL A 270 -6.34 -15.88 -0.62
CA VAL A 270 -5.76 -15.75 -1.96
C VAL A 270 -6.47 -14.60 -2.66
N SER A 271 -5.72 -13.65 -3.22
CA SER A 271 -6.30 -12.45 -3.81
C SER A 271 -5.56 -11.99 -5.05
N TYR A 272 -6.29 -11.29 -5.91
CA TYR A 272 -5.75 -10.57 -7.05
C TYR A 272 -6.31 -9.14 -7.05
N GLY A 273 -5.48 -8.16 -7.38
CA GLY A 273 -5.90 -6.78 -7.49
C GLY A 273 -5.20 -6.02 -8.59
N HIS A 274 -5.79 -4.88 -8.96
CA HIS A 274 -5.26 -4.03 -10.01
C HIS A 274 -5.47 -2.54 -9.72
N THR A 275 -4.47 -1.73 -10.07
CA THR A 275 -4.60 -0.26 -10.07
C THR A 275 -5.18 0.21 -11.38
N PHE A 276 -6.44 0.65 -11.33
CA PHE A 276 -7.24 0.93 -12.52
C PHE A 276 -7.37 2.42 -12.84
N ALA A 277 -6.98 3.29 -11.91
CA ALA A 277 -6.89 4.73 -12.13
C ALA A 277 -5.83 5.33 -11.20
N GLY A 278 -5.24 6.45 -11.59
CA GLY A 278 -4.35 7.20 -10.73
C GLY A 278 -3.62 8.34 -11.44
N ARG A 279 -2.69 8.95 -10.72
CA ARG A 279 -1.74 9.97 -11.19
C ARG A 279 -0.41 9.75 -10.49
N ASN A 280 0.68 9.83 -11.25
CA ASN A 280 2.03 9.57 -10.77
C ASN A 280 2.14 8.23 -9.99
N THR A 281 1.52 7.18 -10.53
CA THR A 281 1.45 5.86 -9.90
C THR A 281 1.58 4.76 -10.93
N LEU A 282 2.10 3.62 -10.51
CA LEU A 282 2.18 2.43 -11.35
C LEU A 282 0.79 1.82 -11.59
N SER A 283 0.54 1.35 -12.81
CA SER A 283 -0.57 0.43 -13.09
C SER A 283 -0.11 -0.99 -12.77
N VAL A 284 -0.37 -1.41 -11.53
CA VAL A 284 0.13 -2.67 -10.98
C VAL A 284 -0.94 -3.74 -11.06
N GLY A 285 -0.56 -4.94 -11.51
CA GLY A 285 -1.25 -6.19 -11.19
C GLY A 285 -0.61 -6.82 -9.96
N ALA A 286 -1.41 -7.20 -8.96
CA ALA A 286 -0.94 -7.74 -7.69
C ALA A 286 -1.62 -9.08 -7.39
N PHE A 287 -0.82 -10.11 -7.08
CA PHE A 287 -1.30 -11.41 -6.61
C PHE A 287 -0.80 -11.63 -5.18
N GLY A 288 -1.69 -11.97 -4.25
CA GLY A 288 -1.38 -12.11 -2.84
C GLY A 288 -1.85 -13.44 -2.26
N VAL A 289 -1.02 -14.03 -1.41
CA VAL A 289 -1.38 -15.16 -0.54
C VAL A 289 -1.10 -14.76 0.89
N GLY A 290 -1.99 -15.07 1.82
CA GLY A 290 -1.78 -14.77 3.22
C GLY A 290 -2.39 -15.80 4.14
N VAL A 291 -1.77 -16.01 5.30
CA VAL A 291 -2.32 -16.80 6.40
C VAL A 291 -2.62 -15.85 7.54
N ALA A 292 -3.80 -15.97 8.12
CA ALA A 292 -4.19 -15.21 9.28
C ALA A 292 -4.54 -16.13 10.45
N TRP A 293 -4.13 -15.73 11.65
CA TRP A 293 -4.48 -16.37 12.92
C TRP A 293 -5.30 -15.40 13.75
N LYS A 294 -6.41 -15.87 14.33
CA LYS A 294 -7.37 -15.02 15.03
C LYS A 294 -7.95 -15.64 16.30
N LYS A 295 -8.24 -14.80 17.29
CA LYS A 295 -8.97 -15.14 18.52
C LYS A 295 -9.94 -14.02 18.89
#